data_AF-A0A842VUU5-F1
#
_entry.id   AF-A0A842VUU5-F1
#
_cell.length_a   1.000
_cell.length_b   1.000
_cell.length_c   1.000
_cell.angle_alpha   90.00
_cell.angle_beta   90.00
_cell.angle_gamma   90.00
#
_symmetry.space_group_name_H-M   'P 1'
#
loop_
_entity.id
_entity.type
_entity.pdbx_description
1 polymer ?
#
loop_
_entity_poly.entity_id
_entity_poly.type
_entity_poly.pdbx_seq_one_letter_code
_entity_poly.pdbx_strand_id
1 'polypeptide(L)'
;MVVNQLLEPSESISIIKEYFNNNFRNFVNKKEGSYTGYWWIGYKNENNDISIYFDGDIGGHFYVKIYIDNDEYNLWQFDKSVNHATINNKTNLLYQLNVLKRFLLETEK
;
A
#
# COMPACT_ATOMS: atom_id res chain seq x y z
N MET A 1 3.64 25.11 10.21
CA MET A 1 2.71 24.02 10.59
C MET A 1 2.31 23.33 9.29
N VAL A 2 2.83 22.14 9.00
CA VAL A 2 2.44 21.42 7.77
C VAL A 2 1.08 20.81 8.06
N VAL A 3 0.04 21.36 7.44
CA VAL A 3 -1.28 20.73 7.46
C VAL A 3 -1.12 19.43 6.67
N ASN A 4 -1.25 18.28 7.32
CA ASN A 4 -1.29 16.98 6.64
C ASN A 4 -2.59 16.93 5.82
N GLN A 5 -2.53 17.48 4.61
CA GLN A 5 -3.65 17.47 3.68
C GLN A 5 -3.96 16.02 3.27
N LEU A 6 -5.24 15.68 3.27
CA LEU A 6 -5.70 14.41 2.73
C LEU A 6 -5.40 14.37 1.23
N LEU A 7 -4.93 13.22 0.76
CA LEU A 7 -4.69 12.98 -0.66
C LEU A 7 -6.00 12.65 -1.36
N GLU A 8 -6.13 13.16 -2.58
CA GLU A 8 -7.15 12.68 -3.50
C GLU A 8 -6.83 11.23 -3.93
N PRO A 9 -7.84 10.40 -4.24
CA PRO A 9 -7.66 9.03 -4.74
C PRO A 9 -6.57 8.85 -5.80
N SER A 10 -6.56 9.74 -6.81
CA SER A 10 -5.60 9.69 -7.91
C SER A 10 -4.17 9.98 -7.46
N GLU A 11 -3.98 10.82 -6.43
CA GLU A 11 -2.66 11.14 -5.89
C GLU A 11 -2.10 9.95 -5.12
N SER A 12 -2.92 9.30 -4.27
CA SER A 12 -2.51 8.09 -3.54
C SER A 12 -2.09 6.97 -4.51
N ILE A 13 -2.91 6.70 -5.52
CA ILE A 13 -2.59 5.72 -6.58
C ILE A 13 -1.28 6.09 -7.29
N SER A 14 -1.08 7.36 -7.65
CA SER A 14 0.13 7.81 -8.36
C SER A 14 1.40 7.63 -7.52
N ILE A 15 1.35 7.98 -6.23
CA ILE A 15 2.48 7.80 -5.30
C ILE A 15 2.84 6.32 -5.16
N ILE A 16 1.84 5.44 -5.00
CA ILE A 16 2.07 4.00 -4.90
C ILE A 16 2.72 3.48 -6.19
N LYS A 17 2.21 3.89 -7.36
CA LYS A 17 2.78 3.49 -8.66
C LYS A 17 4.23 3.90 -8.82
N GLU A 18 4.55 5.15 -8.52
CA GLU A 18 5.92 5.63 -8.56
C GLU A 18 6.83 4.85 -7.60
N TYR A 19 6.37 4.60 -6.38
CA TYR A 19 7.14 3.84 -5.39
C TYR A 19 7.42 2.41 -5.87
N PHE A 20 6.42 1.70 -6.38
CA PHE A 20 6.57 0.34 -6.89
C PHE A 20 7.51 0.28 -8.09
N ASN A 21 7.37 1.19 -9.07
CA ASN A 21 8.26 1.24 -10.23
C ASN A 21 9.74 1.45 -9.83
N ASN A 22 9.97 2.23 -8.78
CA ASN A 22 11.32 2.55 -8.31
C ASN A 22 11.93 1.48 -7.39
N ASN A 23 11.12 0.72 -6.65
CA ASN A 23 11.60 -0.16 -5.58
C ASN A 23 11.30 -1.65 -5.78
N PHE A 24 10.27 -2.01 -6.57
CA PHE A 24 9.72 -3.36 -6.67
C PHE A 24 9.47 -3.74 -8.14
N ARG A 25 10.54 -3.84 -8.93
CA ARG A 25 10.43 -4.09 -10.39
C ARG A 25 9.80 -5.44 -10.74
N ASN A 26 9.87 -6.41 -9.83
CA ASN A 26 9.24 -7.73 -9.95
C ASN A 26 7.74 -7.72 -9.62
N PHE A 27 7.16 -6.59 -9.21
CA PHE A 27 5.73 -6.47 -8.95
C PHE A 27 5.02 -5.76 -10.10
N VAL A 28 3.98 -6.41 -10.63
CA VAL A 28 3.16 -5.89 -11.72
C VAL A 28 1.81 -5.46 -11.17
N ASN A 29 1.38 -4.25 -11.54
CA ASN A 29 0.03 -3.77 -11.23
C ASN A 29 -1.02 -4.64 -11.94
N LYS A 30 -1.97 -5.17 -11.18
CA LYS A 30 -3.03 -6.06 -11.69
C LYS A 30 -4.42 -5.42 -11.65
N LYS A 31 -4.68 -4.56 -10.67
CA LYS A 31 -5.94 -3.84 -10.56
C LYS A 31 -5.70 -2.47 -9.94
N GLU A 32 -6.39 -1.46 -10.43
CA GLU A 32 -6.50 -0.16 -9.78
C GLU A 32 -7.86 0.45 -10.11
N GLY A 33 -8.31 1.37 -9.27
CA GLY A 33 -9.56 2.07 -9.51
C GLY A 33 -9.94 3.00 -8.37
N SER A 34 -10.95 3.82 -8.63
CA SER A 34 -11.58 4.65 -7.62
C SER A 34 -13.06 4.78 -7.91
N TYR A 35 -13.87 4.91 -6.86
CA TYR A 35 -15.31 5.10 -6.96
C TYR A 35 -15.80 5.87 -5.73
N THR A 36 -16.43 7.03 -5.96
CA THR A 36 -17.08 7.84 -4.92
C THR A 36 -16.24 8.02 -3.64
N GLY A 37 -14.94 8.35 -3.79
CA GLY A 37 -14.00 8.55 -2.68
C GLY A 37 -13.30 7.29 -2.16
N TYR A 38 -13.77 6.11 -2.52
CA TYR A 38 -13.01 4.87 -2.36
C TYR A 38 -11.94 4.75 -3.44
N TRP A 39 -10.82 4.12 -3.11
CA TRP A 39 -9.77 3.82 -4.06
C TRP A 39 -9.05 2.53 -3.72
N TRP A 40 -8.47 1.90 -4.74
CA TRP A 40 -7.68 0.70 -4.55
C TRP A 40 -6.60 0.57 -5.62
N ILE A 41 -5.52 -0.10 -5.26
CA ILE A 41 -4.47 -0.54 -6.18
C ILE A 41 -3.86 -1.85 -5.69
N GLY A 42 -3.63 -2.77 -6.62
CA GLY A 42 -3.16 -4.13 -6.34
C GLY A 42 -1.99 -4.52 -7.24
N TYR A 43 -0.97 -5.11 -6.62
CA TYR A 43 0.22 -5.62 -7.25
C TYR A 43 0.36 -7.12 -7.02
N LYS A 44 1.03 -7.79 -7.96
CA LYS A 44 1.38 -9.21 -7.85
C LYS A 44 2.81 -9.42 -8.33
N ASN A 45 3.59 -10.22 -7.62
CA ASN A 45 4.96 -10.53 -8.01
C ASN A 45 5.01 -11.49 -9.22
N GLU A 46 6.19 -11.62 -9.85
CA GLU A 46 6.42 -12.49 -11.02
C GLU A 46 6.06 -13.96 -10.76
N ASN A 47 6.35 -14.47 -9.56
CA ASN A 47 6.09 -15.86 -9.17
C ASN A 47 4.61 -16.13 -8.81
N ASN A 48 3.79 -15.08 -8.71
CA ASN A 48 2.36 -15.13 -8.41
C ASN A 48 1.96 -15.68 -7.02
N ASP A 49 2.91 -15.85 -6.12
CA ASP A 49 2.73 -16.29 -4.73
C ASP A 49 2.46 -15.10 -3.77
N ILE A 50 2.92 -13.89 -4.12
CA ILE A 50 2.72 -12.68 -3.30
C ILE A 50 1.87 -11.66 -4.05
N SER A 51 0.78 -11.20 -3.42
CA SER A 51 -0.02 -10.07 -3.88
C SER A 51 -0.14 -9.00 -2.80
N ILE A 52 -0.14 -7.73 -3.19
CA ILE A 52 -0.22 -6.59 -2.27
C ILE A 52 -1.38 -5.71 -2.71
N TYR A 53 -2.25 -5.36 -1.78
CA TYR A 53 -3.40 -4.50 -2.03
C TYR A 53 -3.40 -3.32 -1.08
N PHE A 54 -3.65 -2.16 -1.67
CA PHE A 54 -3.96 -0.93 -0.96
C PHE A 54 -5.43 -0.63 -1.21
N ASP A 55 -6.16 -0.30 -0.16
CA ASP A 55 -7.53 0.17 -0.24
C ASP A 55 -7.73 1.35 0.71
N GLY A 56 -8.33 2.42 0.18
CA GLY A 56 -8.71 3.60 0.95
C GLY A 56 -10.19 3.91 0.86
N ASP A 57 -10.69 4.57 1.90
CA ASP A 57 -12.11 4.85 2.11
C ASP A 57 -12.46 6.34 2.13
N ILE A 58 -13.77 6.62 2.12
CA ILE A 58 -14.34 7.96 2.19
C ILE A 58 -14.06 8.70 3.50
N GLY A 59 -13.66 7.99 4.56
CA GLY A 59 -13.25 8.57 5.83
C GLY A 59 -11.83 9.15 5.79
N GLY A 60 -11.13 9.00 4.65
CA GLY A 60 -9.74 9.41 4.51
C GLY A 60 -8.79 8.44 5.20
N HIS A 61 -9.17 7.17 5.38
CA HIS A 61 -8.30 6.12 5.87
C HIS A 61 -7.84 5.21 4.72
N PHE A 62 -6.75 4.47 4.93
CA PHE A 62 -6.29 3.43 4.03
C PHE A 62 -5.61 2.28 4.78
N TYR A 63 -5.58 1.12 4.12
CA TYR A 63 -5.02 -0.12 4.64
C TYR A 63 -4.16 -0.81 3.59
N VAL A 64 -3.21 -1.62 4.08
CA VAL A 64 -2.31 -2.45 3.25
C VAL A 64 -2.48 -3.91 3.63
N LYS A 65 -2.93 -4.70 2.66
CA LYS A 65 -3.12 -6.15 2.76
C LYS A 65 -2.09 -6.85 1.89
N ILE A 66 -1.53 -7.92 2.42
CA ILE A 66 -0.54 -8.77 1.77
C ILE A 66 -1.17 -10.16 1.69
N TYR A 67 -1.12 -10.78 0.53
CA TYR A 67 -1.56 -12.16 0.34
C TYR A 67 -0.33 -13.00 0.01
N ILE A 68 -0.09 -14.06 0.77
CA ILE A 68 0.99 -15.03 0.54
C ILE A 68 0.33 -16.39 0.38
N ASP A 69 0.51 -17.05 -0.76
CA ASP A 69 -0.14 -18.33 -1.08
C ASP A 69 -1.68 -18.31 -0.91
N ASN A 70 -2.28 -17.14 -1.13
CA ASN A 70 -3.71 -16.79 -0.94
C ASN A 70 -4.16 -16.57 0.51
N ASP A 71 -3.29 -16.71 1.49
CA ASP A 71 -3.59 -16.33 2.87
C ASP A 71 -3.42 -14.83 3.06
N GLU A 72 -4.43 -14.18 3.66
CA GLU A 72 -4.45 -12.74 3.90
C GLU A 72 -3.74 -12.36 5.20
N TYR A 73 -2.82 -11.42 5.09
CA TYR A 73 -2.11 -10.78 6.19
C TYR A 73 -2.24 -9.27 6.05
N ASN A 74 -2.54 -8.59 7.14
CA ASN A 74 -2.49 -7.15 7.18
C ASN A 74 -1.09 -6.67 7.57
N LEU A 75 -0.60 -5.59 6.96
CA LEU A 75 0.75 -5.08 7.25
C LEU A 75 0.97 -4.74 8.74
N TRP A 76 -0.08 -4.33 9.45
CA TRP A 76 -0.02 -4.06 10.89
C TRP A 76 0.24 -5.31 11.74
N GLN A 77 0.00 -6.52 11.21
CA GLN A 77 0.35 -7.75 11.91
C GLN A 77 1.86 -7.93 12.01
N PHE A 78 2.59 -7.44 11.01
CA PHE A 78 4.05 -7.40 10.99
C PHE A 78 4.62 -6.22 11.80
N ASP A 79 4.13 -4.99 11.55
CA ASP A 79 4.59 -3.79 12.26
C ASP A 79 3.39 -3.02 12.85
N LYS A 80 3.20 -3.12 14.18
CA LYS A 80 2.04 -2.52 14.89
C LYS A 80 1.97 -1.00 14.75
N SER A 81 3.10 -0.33 14.47
CA SER A 81 3.16 1.13 14.28
C SER A 81 2.30 1.60 13.11
N VAL A 82 2.03 0.73 12.12
CA VAL A 82 1.16 0.98 10.98
C VAL A 82 -0.24 1.44 11.41
N ASN A 83 -0.74 0.96 12.54
CA ASN A 83 -2.04 1.37 13.08
C ASN A 83 -2.13 2.87 13.42
N HIS A 84 -0.99 3.54 13.59
CA HIS A 84 -0.93 4.99 13.82
C HIS A 84 -0.77 5.80 12.52
N ALA A 85 -0.64 5.13 11.38
CA ALA A 85 -0.36 5.73 10.08
C ALA A 85 -1.46 5.43 9.04
N THR A 86 -2.72 5.29 9.46
CA THR A 86 -3.82 4.90 8.56
C THR A 86 -4.49 6.06 7.82
N ILE A 87 -4.22 7.32 8.18
CA ILE A 87 -4.81 8.48 7.49
C ILE A 87 -4.19 8.62 6.10
N ASN A 88 -5.02 8.78 5.06
CA ASN A 88 -4.64 8.92 3.65
C ASN A 88 -4.00 10.29 3.39
N ASN A 89 -2.77 10.45 3.84
CA ASN A 89 -1.89 11.56 3.53
C ASN A 89 -0.54 11.02 3.05
N LYS A 90 0.24 11.88 2.39
CA LYS A 90 1.53 11.50 1.80
C LYS A 90 2.50 10.89 2.81
N THR A 91 2.60 11.49 4.01
CA THR A 91 3.54 11.05 5.06
C THR A 91 3.25 9.61 5.48
N ASN A 92 1.98 9.32 5.76
CA ASN A 92 1.51 8.01 6.20
C ASN A 92 1.60 6.97 5.09
N LEU A 93 1.25 7.35 3.86
CA LEU A 93 1.36 6.45 2.71
C LEU A 93 2.81 6.03 2.47
N LEU A 94 3.75 6.98 2.45
CA LEU A 94 5.18 6.69 2.32
C LEU A 94 5.72 5.88 3.51
N TYR A 95 5.21 6.14 4.72
CA TYR A 95 5.58 5.36 5.89
C TYR A 95 5.21 3.89 5.74
N GLN A 96 3.94 3.59 5.42
CA GLN A 96 3.49 2.21 5.22
C GLN A 96 4.19 1.54 4.04
N LEU A 97 4.48 2.26 2.95
CA LEU A 97 5.29 1.76 1.82
C LEU A 97 6.71 1.35 2.25
N ASN A 98 7.35 2.11 3.14
CA ASN A 98 8.66 1.75 3.69
C ASN A 98 8.59 0.55 4.64
N VAL A 99 7.53 0.42 5.43
CA VAL A 99 7.28 -0.78 6.24
C VAL A 99 7.14 -2.00 5.35
N LEU A 100 6.32 -1.91 4.30
CA LEU A 100 6.14 -2.96 3.30
C LEU A 100 7.47 -3.34 2.63
N LYS A 101 8.31 -2.37 2.27
CA LYS A 101 9.64 -2.63 1.71
C LYS A 101 10.51 -3.48 2.64
N ARG A 102 10.52 -3.17 3.93
CA ARG A 102 11.27 -3.96 4.93
C ARG A 102 10.73 -5.39 5.02
N PHE A 103 9.41 -5.54 5.11
CA PHE A 103 8.75 -6.84 5.13
C PHE A 103 9.16 -7.72 3.94
N LEU A 104 9.11 -7.18 2.71
CA LEU A 104 9.45 -7.94 1.51
C LEU A 104 10.94 -8.33 1.48
N LEU A 105 11.85 -7.42 1.85
CA LEU A 105 13.29 -7.70 1.89
C LEU A 105 13.70 -8.74 2.95
N GLU A 106 12.93 -8.86 4.04
CA GLU A 106 13.16 -9.88 5.07
C GLU A 106 12.62 -11.25 4.66
N THR A 107 11.58 -11.27 3.82
CA THR A 107 10.95 -12.51 3.33
C THR A 107 11.73 -13.15 2.17
N GLU A 108 12.50 -12.36 1.40
CA GLU A 108 13.35 -12.85 0.31
C GLU A 108 14.72 -13.41 0.79
N LYS A 109 14.98 -13.49 2.10
CA LYS A 109 16.20 -14.09 2.68
C LYS A 109 15.98 -15.55 3.06
#